data_AF-A0A226M7F4-F1
#
_entry.id   AF-A0A226M7F4-F1
#
_cell.length_a   1.000
_cell.length_b   1.000
_cell.length_c   1.000
_cell.angle_alpha   90.00
_cell.angle_beta   90.00
_cell.angle_gamma   90.00
#
_symmetry.space_group_name_H-M   'P 1'
#
loop_
_entity.id
_entity.type
_entity.pdbx_description
1 polymer ?
#
loop_
_entity_poly.entity_id
_entity_poly.type
_entity_poly.pdbx_seq_one_letter_code
_entity_poly.pdbx_strand_id
1 'polypeptide(L)'
;MAAAAAADPSSFASPSCCLTRHLHLRCRVDFGAHALRGTAALTARAERDALRCLVLDTKDLQVFKVTANGRDAKFAFGEKHGFKGTPLEITLPFEMS
;
A
#
# COMPACT_ATOMS: atom_id res chain seq x y z
N MET A 1 -0.53 -8.23 26.91
CA MET A 1 -1.46 -8.63 25.83
C MET A 1 -1.79 -7.39 25.04
N ALA A 2 -1.18 -7.20 23.86
CA ALA A 2 -1.48 -6.04 23.02
C ALA A 2 -2.94 -6.16 22.56
N ALA A 3 -3.74 -5.11 22.73
CA ALA A 3 -5.09 -5.07 22.19
C ALA A 3 -5.02 -5.31 20.68
N ALA A 4 -5.78 -6.28 20.17
CA ALA A 4 -5.98 -6.39 18.73
C ALA A 4 -6.58 -5.06 18.27
N ALA A 5 -5.85 -4.31 17.44
CA ALA A 5 -6.38 -3.08 16.85
C ALA A 5 -7.68 -3.46 16.14
N ALA A 6 -8.80 -2.88 16.58
CA ALA A 6 -10.10 -3.10 15.96
C ALA A 6 -10.00 -2.79 14.46
N ALA A 7 -10.66 -3.58 13.62
CA ALA A 7 -10.68 -3.34 12.19
C ALA A 7 -11.25 -1.94 11.89
N ASP A 8 -10.51 -1.13 11.13
CA ASP A 8 -11.00 0.17 10.68
C ASP A 8 -12.03 -0.04 9.57
N PRO A 9 -13.32 0.26 9.79
CA PRO A 9 -14.36 0.03 8.80
C PRO A 9 -14.23 0.93 7.56
N SER A 10 -13.31 1.89 7.53
CA SER A 10 -13.07 2.81 6.41
C SER A 10 -11.82 2.49 5.60
N SER A 11 -11.03 1.49 6.01
CA SER A 11 -9.80 1.07 5.33
C SER A 11 -9.90 -0.37 4.83
N PHE A 12 -9.22 -0.67 3.73
CA PHE A 12 -8.92 -2.02 3.27
C PHE A 12 -7.59 -2.53 3.80
N ALA A 13 -6.67 -1.63 4.17
CA ALA A 13 -5.40 -1.98 4.75
C ALA A 13 -5.59 -2.54 6.17
N SER A 14 -4.68 -3.44 6.57
CA SER A 14 -4.77 -4.11 7.87
C SER A 14 -3.53 -3.82 8.73
N PRO A 15 -3.68 -3.07 9.84
CA PRO A 15 -2.59 -2.82 10.78
C PRO A 15 -2.02 -4.08 11.43
N SER A 16 -2.79 -5.18 11.48
CA SER A 16 -2.31 -6.47 11.99
C SER A 16 -1.47 -7.26 10.97
N CYS A 17 -1.46 -6.84 9.70
CA CYS A 17 -0.56 -7.40 8.69
C CYS A 17 0.77 -6.65 8.65
N CYS A 18 0.72 -5.33 8.55
CA CYS A 18 1.90 -4.50 8.33
C CYS A 18 1.67 -3.06 8.80
N LEU A 19 2.70 -2.45 9.40
CA LEU A 19 2.68 -1.05 9.83
C LEU A 19 3.67 -0.21 9.01
N THR A 20 3.18 0.90 8.46
CA THR A 20 4.03 1.92 7.84
C THR A 20 4.74 2.72 8.93
N ARG A 21 6.07 2.82 8.85
CA ARG A 21 6.92 3.57 9.79
C ARG A 21 7.42 4.88 9.22
N HIS A 22 7.58 4.95 7.91
CA HIS A 22 8.07 6.15 7.22
C HIS A 22 7.53 6.21 5.78
N LEU A 23 7.37 7.42 5.27
CA LEU A 23 7.02 7.71 3.88
C LEU A 23 8.06 8.70 3.33
N HIS A 24 8.69 8.32 2.22
CA HIS A 24 9.41 9.25 1.38
C HIS A 24 8.61 9.47 0.09
N LEU A 25 8.00 10.64 -0.04
CA LEU A 25 7.21 11.04 -1.20
C LEU A 25 8.04 11.95 -2.11
N ARG A 26 8.28 11.51 -3.34
CA ARG A 26 8.86 12.33 -4.39
C ARG A 26 7.85 12.49 -5.51
N CYS A 27 7.23 13.66 -5.58
CA CYS A 27 6.24 13.96 -6.62
C CYS A 27 6.51 15.29 -7.31
N ARG A 28 6.03 15.39 -8.55
CA ARG A 28 5.93 16.63 -9.31
C ARG A 28 4.47 16.97 -9.53
N VAL A 29 4.15 18.25 -9.42
CA VAL A 29 2.85 18.79 -9.78
C VAL A 29 2.80 19.04 -11.28
N ASP A 30 1.78 18.48 -11.93
CA ASP A 30 1.48 18.67 -13.35
C ASP A 30 0.17 19.47 -13.48
N PHE A 31 0.31 20.79 -13.65
CA PHE A 31 -0.84 21.69 -13.80
C PHE A 31 -1.57 21.51 -15.12
N GLY A 32 -0.93 21.00 -16.18
CA GLY A 32 -1.63 20.75 -17.45
C GLY A 32 -2.54 19.54 -17.35
N ALA A 33 -2.09 18.49 -16.66
CA ALA A 33 -2.85 17.26 -16.46
C ALA A 33 -3.72 17.25 -15.19
N HIS A 34 -3.68 18.32 -14.38
CA HIS A 34 -4.29 18.37 -13.03
C HIS A 34 -3.93 17.16 -12.16
N ALA A 35 -2.65 16.76 -12.15
CA ALA A 35 -2.21 15.52 -11.53
C ALA A 35 -0.93 15.67 -10.70
N LEU A 36 -0.79 14.81 -9.69
CA LEU A 36 0.49 14.53 -9.03
C LEU A 36 1.11 13.27 -9.65
N ARG A 37 2.37 13.36 -10.06
CA ARG A 37 3.11 12.23 -10.64
C ARG A 37 4.39 11.99 -9.86
N GLY A 38 4.66 10.75 -9.48
CA GLY A 38 5.86 10.45 -8.69
C GLY A 38 5.89 9.08 -8.04
N THR A 39 6.70 8.97 -7.00
CA THR A 39 6.89 7.74 -6.22
C THR A 39 6.61 7.98 -4.75
N ALA A 40 5.93 7.01 -4.12
CA ALA A 40 5.79 6.92 -2.68
C ALA A 40 6.58 5.69 -2.21
N ALA A 41 7.68 5.92 -1.49
CA ALA A 41 8.46 4.85 -0.90
C ALA A 41 8.07 4.70 0.58
N LEU A 42 7.49 3.54 0.92
CA LEU A 42 7.05 3.21 2.27
C LEU A 42 8.09 2.34 2.94
N THR A 43 8.53 2.73 4.14
CA THR A 43 9.20 1.82 5.06
C THR A 43 8.11 1.11 5.86
N ALA A 44 7.92 -0.17 5.57
CA ALA A 44 6.90 -1.00 6.21
C ALA A 44 7.57 -1.98 7.19
N ARG A 45 6.84 -2.40 8.22
CA ARG A 45 7.23 -3.46 9.15
C ARG A 45 6.12 -4.50 9.18
N ALA A 46 6.46 -5.77 8.99
CA ALA A 46 5.49 -6.84 9.15
C ALA A 46 5.12 -7.00 10.63
N GLU A 47 3.84 -7.24 10.90
CA GLU A 47 3.33 -7.55 12.25
C GLU A 47 3.01 -9.04 12.40
N ARG A 48 3.35 -9.85 11.39
CA ARG A 48 3.31 -11.31 11.39
C ARG A 48 4.47 -11.87 10.57
N ASP A 49 4.93 -13.06 10.94
CA ASP A 49 6.00 -13.74 10.22
C ASP A 49 5.56 -14.15 8.81
N ALA A 50 6.55 -14.26 7.92
CA ALA A 50 6.38 -14.75 6.55
C ALA A 50 5.29 -14.02 5.74
N LEU A 51 5.13 -12.71 5.94
CA LEU A 51 4.18 -11.90 5.19
C LEU A 51 4.58 -11.87 3.70
N ARG A 52 3.71 -12.37 2.83
CA ARG A 52 3.90 -12.35 1.36
C ARG A 52 3.00 -11.39 0.62
N CYS A 53 1.93 -10.91 1.26
CA CYS A 53 0.99 -9.99 0.65
C CYS A 53 0.59 -8.90 1.63
N LEU A 54 0.37 -7.70 1.09
CA LEU A 54 -0.18 -6.57 1.84
C LEU A 54 -1.16 -5.79 0.96
N VAL A 55 -2.08 -5.09 1.61
CA VAL A 55 -3.09 -4.26 0.95
C VAL A 55 -2.86 -2.81 1.33
N LEU A 56 -2.86 -1.92 0.34
CA LEU A 56 -2.88 -0.48 0.53
C LEU A 56 -4.22 0.10 0.08
N ASP A 57 -4.68 1.13 0.77
CA ASP A 57 -5.81 1.92 0.30
C ASP A 57 -5.40 2.77 -0.89
N THR A 58 -6.23 2.78 -1.93
CA THR A 58 -6.07 3.71 -3.05
C THR A 58 -7.42 4.25 -3.49
N LYS A 59 -7.43 5.45 -4.06
CA LYS A 59 -8.63 6.04 -4.67
C LYS A 59 -8.21 6.88 -5.84
N ASP A 60 -8.77 6.56 -7.01
CA ASP A 60 -8.54 7.25 -8.28
C ASP A 60 -7.03 7.44 -8.60
N LEU A 61 -6.22 6.42 -8.24
CA LEU A 61 -4.76 6.37 -8.44
C LEU A 61 -4.41 5.45 -9.61
N GLN A 62 -3.46 5.88 -10.44
CA GLN A 62 -2.83 5.02 -11.44
C GLN A 62 -1.48 4.52 -10.90
N VAL A 63 -1.32 3.20 -10.78
CA VAL A 63 -0.08 2.56 -10.32
C VAL A 63 0.60 1.91 -11.52
N PHE A 64 1.81 2.38 -11.84
CA PHE A 64 2.57 1.88 -12.99
C PHE A 64 3.51 0.73 -12.62
N LYS A 65 4.05 0.75 -11.40
CA LYS A 65 5.04 -0.23 -10.92
C LYS A 65 5.04 -0.25 -9.39
N VAL A 66 5.26 -1.44 -8.84
CA VAL A 66 5.58 -1.64 -7.42
C VAL A 66 6.91 -2.38 -7.33
N THR A 67 7.80 -1.89 -6.47
CA THR A 67 9.05 -2.56 -6.13
C THR A 67 9.19 -2.69 -4.62
N ALA A 68 9.68 -3.84 -4.16
CA ALA A 68 10.01 -4.08 -2.77
C ALA A 68 11.51 -4.44 -2.68
N ASN A 69 12.27 -3.70 -1.88
CA ASN A 69 13.72 -3.89 -1.71
C ASN A 69 14.47 -4.04 -3.05
N GLY A 70 14.16 -3.17 -4.00
CA GLY A 70 14.79 -3.15 -5.33
C GLY A 70 14.32 -4.23 -6.32
N ARG A 71 13.39 -5.10 -5.92
CA ARG A 71 12.82 -6.16 -6.77
C ARG A 71 11.40 -5.84 -7.17
N ASP A 72 11.03 -6.19 -8.39
CA ASP A 72 9.65 -6.02 -8.88
C ASP A 72 8.67 -6.88 -8.08
N ALA A 73 7.58 -6.27 -7.65
CA ALA A 73 6.49 -6.92 -6.94
C ALA A 73 5.25 -6.97 -7.84
N LYS A 74 4.52 -8.07 -7.79
CA LYS A 74 3.23 -8.16 -8.49
C LYS A 74 2.19 -7.36 -7.71
N PHE A 75 1.29 -6.69 -8.41
CA PHE A 75 0.18 -6.00 -7.78
C PHE A 75 -1.09 -6.10 -8.62
N ALA A 76 -2.25 -5.98 -7.97
CA ALA A 76 -3.55 -5.92 -8.59
C ALA A 76 -4.46 -4.97 -7.83
N PHE A 77 -5.38 -4.34 -8.54
CA PHE A 77 -6.50 -3.63 -7.92
C PHE A 77 -7.63 -4.63 -7.68
N GLY A 78 -8.20 -4.60 -6.47
CA GLY A 78 -9.44 -5.32 -6.18
C GLY A 78 -10.67 -4.56 -6.66
N GLU A 79 -11.83 -4.85 -6.08
CA GLU A 79 -13.08 -4.18 -6.46
C GLU A 79 -13.19 -2.76 -5.87
N LYS A 80 -13.72 -1.82 -6.66
CA LYS A 80 -13.99 -0.45 -6.20
C LYS A 80 -15.19 -0.44 -5.27
N HIS A 81 -15.04 0.13 -4.07
CA HIS A 81 -16.09 0.18 -3.05
C HIS A 81 -16.46 1.61 -2.66
N GLY A 82 -17.34 2.24 -3.45
CA GLY A 82 -17.96 3.53 -3.13
C GLY A 82 -16.94 4.58 -2.68
N PHE A 83 -17.11 5.09 -1.45
CA PHE A 83 -16.25 6.13 -0.91
C PHE A 83 -14.83 5.67 -0.56
N LYS A 84 -14.64 4.38 -0.26
CA LYS A 84 -13.33 3.82 0.17
C LYS A 84 -12.30 3.77 -0.95
N GLY A 85 -12.75 3.79 -2.21
CA GLY A 85 -11.87 3.61 -3.36
C GLY A 85 -11.65 2.14 -3.68
N THR A 86 -10.43 1.76 -4.01
CA THR A 86 -10.06 0.43 -4.50
C THR A 86 -8.84 -0.09 -3.73
N PRO A 87 -8.86 -1.32 -3.19
CA PRO A 87 -7.68 -1.87 -2.55
C PRO A 87 -6.60 -2.18 -3.59
N LEU A 88 -5.35 -1.86 -3.27
CA LEU A 88 -4.18 -2.28 -4.04
C LEU A 88 -3.52 -3.43 -3.31
N GLU A 89 -3.67 -4.64 -3.85
CA GLU A 89 -3.05 -5.86 -3.35
C GLU A 89 -1.65 -5.98 -3.94
N ILE A 90 -0.64 -6.15 -3.08
CA ILE A 90 0.76 -6.27 -3.46
C ILE A 90 1.28 -7.63 -2.98
N THR A 91 1.81 -8.43 -3.90
CA THR A 91 2.52 -9.68 -3.61
C THR A 91 4.02 -9.44 -3.61
N LEU A 92 4.62 -9.58 -2.43
CA LEU A 92 6.04 -9.40 -2.20
C LEU A 92 6.85 -10.54 -2.87
N PRO A 93 8.01 -10.23 -3.46
CA PRO A 93 8.88 -11.23 -4.09
C PRO A 93 9.73 -12.02 -3.08
N PHE A 94 9.46 -11.87 -1.78
CA PHE A 94 10.09 -12.50 -0.63
C PHE A 94 9.10 -12.57 0.53
N GLU A 95 9.46 -13.32 1.57
CA GLU A 95 8.77 -13.31 2.86
C GLU A 95 9.33 -12.18 3.71
N MET A 96 8.44 -11.32 4.20
CA MET A 96 8.79 -10.24 5.09
C MET A 96 8.53 -10.66 6.54
N SER A 97 9.53 -10.45 7.39
CA SER A 97 9.51 -10.70 8.84
C SER A 97 9.84 -9.44 9.63
#